data_AF-A0A1L0BN89-F1
#
_entry.id   AF-A0A1L0BN89-F1
#
_cell.length_a   1.000
_cell.length_b   1.000
_cell.length_c   1.000
_cell.angle_alpha   90.00
_cell.angle_beta   90.00
_cell.angle_gamma   90.00
#
_symmetry.space_group_name_H-M   'P 1'
#
loop_
_entity.id
_entity.type
_entity.pdbx_description
1 polymer ?
#
loop_
_entity_poly.entity_id
_entity_poly.type
_entity_poly.pdbx_seq_one_letter_code
_entity_poly.pdbx_strand_id
1 'polypeptide(L)'
;MADFLRPKNTNPRGIPEAPFIEKVEAIIKNPDSEFDGVLQAFQERLQQYKYMELSKKQQLADLNTKIPDIEKNLEVIEHMKYTKEESDNKTIEANYELDSTLYTKAVIDEENLDSVYLWLGAEVMLEYPLDEAVELLNVRLKNNKEQLATVKEDLEFLRENITTMEVNTARLYNWDVERRKKLRTSEEASRS
;
A
#
# COMPACT_ATOMS: atom_id res chain seq x y z
N MET A 1 16.72 18.09 9.54
CA MET A 1 17.15 16.89 8.80
C MET A 1 18.66 17.00 8.61
N ALA A 2 19.43 15.97 8.96
CA ALA A 2 20.87 16.02 8.74
C ALA A 2 21.20 16.06 7.23
N ASP A 3 22.23 16.81 6.84
CA ASP A 3 22.53 17.13 5.44
C ASP A 3 22.81 15.90 4.57
N PHE A 4 23.33 14.84 5.17
CA PHE A 4 23.62 13.57 4.53
C PHE A 4 22.37 12.70 4.25
N LEU A 5 21.21 13.04 4.84
CA LEU A 5 19.92 12.38 4.61
C LEU A 5 18.97 13.19 3.71
N ARG A 6 19.47 14.28 3.10
CA ARG A 6 18.68 15.07 2.16
C ARG A 6 18.41 14.24 0.89
N PRO A 7 17.14 14.03 0.51
CA PRO A 7 16.81 13.29 -0.69
C PRO A 7 17.26 14.07 -1.92
N LYS A 8 17.80 13.37 -2.92
CA LYS A 8 18.13 13.95 -4.23
C LYS A 8 16.88 14.06 -5.10
N ASN A 9 16.04 13.02 -5.05
CA ASN A 9 14.75 13.00 -5.72
C ASN A 9 13.63 12.58 -4.76
N THR A 10 12.40 12.81 -5.19
CA THR A 10 11.18 12.32 -4.54
C THR A 10 10.34 11.63 -5.58
N ASN A 11 9.63 10.57 -5.19
CA ASN A 11 8.63 10.01 -6.08
C ASN A 11 7.47 11.02 -6.30
N PRO A 12 6.58 10.80 -7.30
CA PRO A 12 5.49 11.73 -7.58
C PRO A 12 4.55 12.01 -6.39
N ARG A 13 4.56 11.14 -5.36
CA ARG A 13 3.73 11.23 -4.15
C ARG A 13 4.47 11.87 -2.97
N GLY A 14 5.70 12.34 -3.16
CA GLY A 14 6.50 13.02 -2.15
C GLY A 14 7.28 12.10 -1.21
N ILE A 15 7.38 10.80 -1.51
CA ILE A 15 8.23 9.88 -0.75
C ILE A 15 9.70 10.20 -1.08
N PRO A 16 10.55 10.52 -0.09
CA PRO A 16 11.94 10.89 -0.33
C PRO A 16 12.78 9.68 -0.74
N GLU A 17 13.65 9.86 -1.73
CA GLU A 17 14.67 8.86 -2.09
C GLU A 17 15.72 8.72 -0.98
N ALA A 18 16.11 7.49 -0.69
CA ALA A 18 17.16 7.15 0.25
C ALA A 18 18.53 7.44 -0.38
N PRO A 19 19.38 8.26 0.26
CA PRO A 19 20.71 8.51 -0.25
C PRO A 19 21.61 7.28 -0.05
N PHE A 20 22.37 6.89 -1.07
CA PHE A 20 23.39 5.85 -0.94
C PHE A 20 24.72 6.42 -0.46
N ILE A 21 25.35 5.77 0.52
CA ILE A 21 26.66 6.16 1.04
C ILE A 21 27.74 5.20 0.55
N GLU A 22 28.66 5.71 -0.25
CA GLU A 22 29.86 4.96 -0.66
C GLU A 22 30.94 4.94 0.41
N LYS A 23 31.19 6.07 1.07
CA LYS A 23 32.25 6.23 2.08
C LYS A 23 31.70 6.83 3.35
N VAL A 24 31.81 6.10 4.46
CA VAL A 24 31.31 6.53 5.78
C VAL A 24 32.12 7.72 6.31
N GLU A 25 33.41 7.79 5.97
CA GLU A 25 34.34 8.85 6.34
C GLU A 25 33.97 10.22 5.74
N ALA A 26 33.16 10.25 4.68
CA ALA A 26 32.66 11.51 4.12
C ALA A 26 31.60 12.16 5.02
N ILE A 27 30.98 11.38 5.91
CA ILE A 27 29.86 11.80 6.77
C ILE A 27 30.32 11.94 8.21
N ILE A 28 31.13 11.01 8.69
CA ILE A 28 31.64 10.99 10.07
C ILE A 28 33.08 11.50 10.04
N LYS A 29 33.27 12.73 10.54
CA LYS A 29 34.60 13.36 10.68
C LYS A 29 35.17 13.13 12.07
N ASN A 30 34.32 13.19 13.10
CA ASN A 30 34.69 12.89 14.48
C ASN A 30 33.89 11.70 15.01
N PRO A 31 34.43 10.48 14.90
CA PRO A 31 33.66 9.26 15.16
C PRO A 31 33.21 9.12 16.61
N ASP A 32 33.95 9.65 17.59
CA ASP A 32 33.62 9.51 19.02
C ASP A 32 32.43 10.39 19.46
N SER A 33 32.08 11.39 18.65
CA SER A 33 30.98 12.31 18.95
C SER A 33 29.82 12.24 17.94
N GLU A 34 30.09 11.83 16.69
CA GLU A 34 29.10 11.89 15.61
C GLU A 34 28.48 10.52 15.29
N PHE A 35 29.14 9.41 15.61
CA PHE A 35 28.71 8.08 15.16
C PHE A 35 27.31 7.71 15.64
N ASP A 36 27.05 7.81 16.95
CA ASP A 36 25.76 7.42 17.52
C ASP A 36 24.61 8.25 16.96
N GLY A 37 24.83 9.56 16.77
CA GLY A 37 23.84 10.47 16.18
C GLY A 37 23.55 10.17 14.71
N VAL A 38 24.59 9.86 13.92
CA VAL A 38 24.43 9.46 12.52
C VAL A 38 23.71 8.11 12.43
N LEU A 39 24.11 7.13 13.24
CA LEU A 39 23.47 5.81 13.28
C LEU A 39 21.99 5.93 13.64
N GLN A 40 21.67 6.71 14.67
CA GLN A 40 20.29 6.96 15.05
C GLN A 40 19.49 7.60 13.91
N ALA A 41 20.05 8.59 13.21
CA ALA A 41 19.37 9.23 12.08
C ALA A 41 19.08 8.25 10.93
N PHE A 42 19.99 7.30 10.65
CA PHE A 42 19.79 6.23 9.67
C PHE A 42 18.67 5.27 10.10
N GLN A 43 18.65 4.86 11.37
CA GLN A 43 17.62 4.01 11.94
C GLN A 43 16.24 4.68 11.92
N GLU A 44 16.16 5.95 12.30
CA GLU A 44 14.93 6.75 12.26
C GLU A 44 14.37 6.83 10.84
N ARG A 45 15.22 7.12 9.85
CA ARG A 45 14.79 7.15 8.45
C ARG A 45 14.34 5.77 7.94
N LEU A 46 15.03 4.70 8.32
CA LEU A 46 14.62 3.34 7.99
C LEU A 46 13.24 3.00 8.59
N GLN A 47 12.99 3.41 9.84
CA GLN A 47 11.69 3.22 10.49
C GLN A 47 10.57 4.00 9.77
N GLN A 48 10.85 5.24 9.31
CA GLN A 48 9.90 6.01 8.51
C GLN A 48 9.51 5.27 7.22
N TYR A 49 10.48 4.72 6.49
CA TYR A 49 10.18 3.94 5.28
C TYR A 49 9.38 2.67 5.60
N LYS A 50 9.73 1.94 6.66
CA LYS A 50 8.99 0.73 7.09
C LYS A 50 7.55 1.05 7.49
N TYR A 51 7.32 2.18 8.16
CA TYR A 51 5.98 2.64 8.50
C TYR A 51 5.15 2.96 7.25
N MET A 52 5.73 3.70 6.30
CA MET A 52 5.10 3.98 5.01
C MET A 52 4.79 2.70 4.23
N GLU A 53 5.71 1.74 4.21
CA GLU A 53 5.53 0.45 3.54
C GLU A 53 4.36 -0.33 4.15
N LEU A 54 4.27 -0.38 5.49
CA LEU A 54 3.16 -1.04 6.19
C LEU A 54 1.81 -0.40 5.82
N SER A 55 1.74 0.93 5.83
CA SER A 55 0.52 1.66 5.44
C SER A 55 0.11 1.35 3.99
N LYS A 56 1.07 1.32 3.06
CA LYS A 56 0.80 1.00 1.65
C LYS A 56 0.43 -0.47 1.44
N LYS A 57 0.99 -1.40 2.22
CA LYS A 57 0.59 -2.83 2.21
C LYS A 57 -0.85 -3.01 2.67
N GLN A 58 -1.28 -2.29 3.71
CA GLN A 58 -2.68 -2.32 4.14
C GLN A 58 -3.60 -1.79 3.03
N GLN A 59 -3.24 -0.65 2.44
CA GLN A 59 -4.00 -0.08 1.33
C GLN A 59 -4.09 -1.05 0.13
N LEU A 60 -3.01 -1.76 -0.19
CA LEU A 60 -2.99 -2.79 -1.24
C LEU A 60 -3.94 -3.94 -0.91
N ALA A 61 -3.95 -4.42 0.34
CA ALA A 61 -4.85 -5.48 0.77
C ALA A 61 -6.31 -5.06 0.63
N ASP A 62 -6.65 -3.86 1.09
CA ASP A 62 -8.01 -3.32 0.98
C ASP A 62 -8.46 -3.21 -0.49
N LEU A 63 -7.58 -2.77 -1.39
CA LEU A 63 -7.87 -2.67 -2.82
C LEU A 63 -8.05 -4.04 -3.48
N ASN A 64 -7.26 -5.04 -3.07
CA ASN A 64 -7.38 -6.42 -3.58
C ASN A 64 -8.69 -7.09 -3.15
N THR A 65 -9.34 -6.63 -2.08
CA THR A 65 -10.69 -7.06 -1.70
C THR A 65 -11.76 -6.26 -2.45
N LYS A 66 -11.65 -4.93 -2.44
CA LYS A 66 -12.67 -4.04 -3.03
C LYS A 66 -12.85 -4.19 -4.53
N ILE A 67 -11.75 -4.41 -5.28
CA ILE A 67 -11.83 -4.49 -6.74
C ILE A 67 -12.67 -5.70 -7.19
N PRO A 68 -12.39 -6.94 -6.75
CA PRO A 68 -13.23 -8.09 -7.04
C PRO A 68 -14.68 -7.92 -6.59
N ASP A 69 -14.92 -7.31 -5.43
CA ASP A 69 -16.29 -7.06 -4.94
C ASP A 69 -17.06 -6.12 -5.88
N ILE A 70 -16.41 -5.05 -6.37
CA ILE A 70 -17.01 -4.13 -7.36
C ILE A 70 -17.26 -4.85 -8.70
N GLU A 71 -16.32 -5.68 -9.16
CA GLU A 71 -16.46 -6.44 -10.41
C GLU A 71 -17.63 -7.43 -10.32
N LYS A 72 -17.77 -8.15 -9.20
CA LYS A 72 -18.89 -9.05 -8.96
C LYS A 72 -20.23 -8.31 -8.90
N ASN A 73 -20.27 -7.14 -8.27
CA ASN A 73 -21.49 -6.32 -8.24
C ASN A 73 -21.90 -5.84 -9.64
N LEU A 74 -20.93 -5.45 -10.47
CA LEU A 74 -21.17 -5.11 -11.87
C LEU A 74 -21.73 -6.29 -12.66
N GLU A 75 -21.13 -7.47 -12.52
CA GLU A 75 -21.58 -8.70 -13.19
C GLU A 75 -23.05 -9.03 -12.84
N VAL A 76 -23.43 -8.88 -11.56
CA VAL A 76 -24.82 -9.11 -11.12
C VAL A 76 -25.78 -8.09 -11.75
N ILE A 77 -25.43 -6.81 -11.78
CA ILE A 77 -26.28 -5.76 -12.35
C ILE A 77 -26.39 -5.91 -13.87
N GLU A 78 -25.30 -6.25 -14.56
CA GLU A 78 -25.30 -6.52 -16.00
C GLU A 78 -26.13 -7.76 -16.33
N HIS A 79 -26.04 -8.82 -15.53
CA HIS A 79 -26.89 -10.00 -15.67
C HIS A 79 -28.37 -9.62 -15.52
N MET A 80 -28.72 -8.84 -14.48
CA MET A 80 -30.09 -8.35 -14.27
C MET A 80 -30.64 -7.57 -15.48
N LYS A 81 -29.81 -6.70 -16.09
CA LYS A 81 -30.19 -5.96 -17.30
C LYS A 81 -30.39 -6.88 -18.50
N TYR A 82 -29.45 -7.80 -18.72
CA TYR A 82 -29.51 -8.74 -19.85
C TYR A 82 -30.74 -9.66 -19.78
N THR A 83 -31.03 -10.21 -18.60
CA THR A 83 -32.20 -11.10 -18.43
C THR A 83 -33.50 -10.35 -18.70
N LYS A 84 -33.60 -9.08 -18.29
CA LYS A 84 -34.77 -8.22 -18.54
C LYS A 84 -35.01 -7.93 -20.03
N GLU A 85 -33.97 -7.92 -20.86
CA GLU A 85 -34.08 -7.65 -22.30
C GLU A 85 -34.35 -8.90 -23.15
N GLU A 86 -33.79 -10.06 -22.78
CA GLU A 86 -33.82 -11.28 -23.62
C GLU A 86 -34.66 -12.45 -23.08
N SER A 87 -35.11 -12.44 -21.82
CA SER A 87 -35.85 -13.57 -21.23
C SER A 87 -37.37 -13.39 -21.29
N ASP A 88 -38.08 -14.37 -21.88
CA ASP A 88 -39.55 -14.48 -21.74
C ASP A 88 -39.98 -14.86 -20.31
N ASN A 89 -39.03 -15.31 -19.48
CA ASN A 89 -39.27 -15.80 -18.13
C ASN A 89 -38.90 -14.72 -17.11
N LYS A 90 -39.92 -14.07 -16.55
CA LYS A 90 -39.84 -12.81 -15.77
C LYS A 90 -39.43 -12.96 -14.31
N THR A 91 -38.80 -14.07 -13.93
CA THR A 91 -38.49 -14.33 -12.51
C THR A 91 -37.10 -14.90 -12.31
N ILE A 92 -36.35 -14.30 -11.38
CA ILE A 92 -35.04 -14.74 -10.93
C ILE A 92 -35.21 -15.46 -9.60
N GLU A 93 -34.88 -16.75 -9.56
CA GLU A 93 -34.75 -17.48 -8.30
C GLU A 93 -33.33 -17.32 -7.74
N ALA A 94 -33.20 -16.72 -6.55
CA ALA A 94 -31.90 -16.50 -5.92
C ALA A 94 -31.92 -16.96 -4.46
N ASN A 95 -30.81 -17.54 -3.98
CA ASN A 95 -30.59 -17.75 -2.56
C ASN A 95 -29.92 -16.51 -1.99
N TYR A 96 -30.57 -15.83 -1.05
CA TYR A 96 -30.03 -14.64 -0.39
C TYR A 96 -29.65 -14.97 1.06
N GLU A 97 -28.62 -14.27 1.54
CA GLU A 97 -28.07 -14.44 2.88
C GLU A 97 -28.89 -13.64 3.90
N LEU A 98 -29.38 -14.32 4.95
CA LEU A 98 -30.02 -13.70 6.12
C LEU A 98 -29.03 -13.51 7.27
N ASP A 99 -28.11 -14.45 7.41
CA ASP A 99 -26.98 -14.42 8.34
C ASP A 99 -25.83 -15.26 7.75
N SER A 100 -24.64 -15.15 8.35
CA SER A 100 -23.35 -15.72 7.89
C SER A 100 -23.38 -17.20 7.50
N THR A 101 -24.38 -17.96 7.96
CA THR A 101 -24.59 -19.38 7.65
C THR A 101 -26.03 -19.74 7.29
N LEU A 102 -26.91 -18.73 7.15
CA LEU A 102 -28.34 -18.91 6.90
C LEU A 102 -28.73 -18.25 5.58
N TYR A 103 -29.14 -19.08 4.62
CA TYR A 103 -29.59 -18.66 3.30
C TYR A 103 -31.05 -19.05 3.10
N THR A 104 -31.81 -18.23 2.40
CA THR A 104 -33.21 -18.50 2.04
C THR A 104 -33.43 -18.24 0.56
N LYS A 105 -34.36 -18.98 -0.04
CA LYS A 105 -34.75 -18.82 -1.44
C LYS A 105 -35.72 -17.64 -1.59
N ALA A 106 -35.42 -16.73 -2.50
CA ALA A 106 -36.32 -15.68 -2.98
C ALA A 106 -36.61 -15.87 -4.46
N VAL A 107 -37.79 -15.42 -4.86
CA VAL A 107 -38.18 -15.27 -6.27
C VAL A 107 -38.36 -13.77 -6.49
N ILE A 108 -37.56 -13.22 -7.39
CA ILE A 108 -37.52 -11.80 -7.71
C ILE A 108 -38.22 -11.61 -9.06
N ASP A 109 -39.16 -10.68 -9.13
CA ASP A 109 -39.87 -10.34 -10.37
C ASP A 109 -39.05 -9.32 -11.17
N GLU A 110 -38.71 -9.68 -12.41
CA GLU A 110 -37.86 -8.90 -13.30
C GLU A 110 -38.56 -7.64 -13.82
N GLU A 111 -39.90 -7.61 -13.86
CA GLU A 111 -40.64 -6.42 -14.31
C GLU A 111 -40.44 -5.22 -13.38
N ASN A 112 -40.19 -5.47 -12.09
CA ASN A 112 -40.04 -4.43 -11.08
C ASN A 112 -38.57 -4.11 -10.77
N LEU A 113 -37.64 -4.68 -11.54
CA LEU A 113 -36.21 -4.54 -11.28
C LEU A 113 -35.64 -3.36 -12.10
N ASP A 114 -35.98 -2.14 -11.68
CA ASP A 114 -35.53 -0.90 -12.32
C ASP A 114 -34.33 -0.26 -11.61
N SER A 115 -34.11 -0.61 -10.35
CA SER A 115 -33.13 0.03 -9.48
C SER A 115 -32.45 -0.96 -8.54
N VAL A 116 -31.29 -0.55 -8.02
CA VAL A 116 -30.53 -1.25 -6.98
C VAL A 116 -30.15 -0.30 -5.86
N TYR A 117 -30.05 -0.84 -4.65
CA TYR A 117 -29.58 -0.08 -3.49
C TYR A 117 -28.07 -0.28 -3.33
N LEU A 118 -27.32 0.81 -3.37
CA LEU A 118 -25.87 0.80 -3.21
C LEU A 118 -25.46 1.46 -1.90
N TRP A 119 -24.56 0.79 -1.18
CA TRP A 119 -23.93 1.36 0.01
C TRP A 119 -22.82 2.34 -0.39
N LEU A 120 -22.93 3.58 0.06
CA LEU A 120 -21.95 4.64 -0.25
C LEU A 120 -20.93 4.85 0.87
N GLY A 121 -21.15 4.22 2.02
CA GLY A 121 -20.38 4.44 3.25
C GLY A 121 -21.06 5.42 4.19
N ALA A 122 -20.45 5.65 5.35
CA ALA A 122 -20.98 6.56 6.39
C ALA A 122 -22.45 6.31 6.77
N GLU A 123 -22.86 5.04 6.82
CA GLU A 123 -24.25 4.63 7.12
C GLU A 123 -25.30 5.08 6.10
N VAL A 124 -24.86 5.46 4.89
CA VAL A 124 -25.74 5.90 3.80
C VAL A 124 -25.85 4.85 2.70
N MET A 125 -27.09 4.51 2.37
CA MET A 125 -27.49 3.70 1.23
C MET A 125 -28.43 4.51 0.35
N LEU A 126 -28.22 4.49 -0.97
CA LEU A 126 -29.09 5.16 -1.94
C LEU A 126 -29.54 4.19 -3.03
N GLU A 127 -30.75 4.41 -3.52
CA GLU A 127 -31.32 3.75 -4.67
C GLU A 127 -30.78 4.40 -5.95
N TYR A 128 -30.34 3.56 -6.91
CA TYR A 128 -29.88 3.99 -8.22
C TYR A 128 -30.57 3.17 -9.31
N PRO A 129 -31.03 3.80 -10.40
CA PRO A 129 -31.39 3.08 -11.61
C PRO A 129 -30.23 2.19 -12.08
N LEU A 130 -30.53 1.06 -12.73
CA LEU A 130 -29.50 0.09 -13.15
C LEU A 130 -28.39 0.74 -14.00
N ASP A 131 -28.74 1.65 -14.91
CA ASP A 131 -27.75 2.35 -15.75
C ASP A 131 -26.81 3.25 -14.94
N GLU A 132 -27.36 4.04 -14.03
CA GLU A 132 -26.58 4.92 -13.15
C GLU A 132 -25.69 4.13 -12.19
N ALA A 133 -26.19 2.99 -11.70
CA ALA A 133 -25.43 2.08 -10.85
C ALA A 133 -24.22 1.51 -11.60
N VAL A 134 -24.38 1.10 -12.85
CA VAL A 134 -23.29 0.62 -13.71
C VAL A 134 -22.26 1.73 -13.94
N GLU A 135 -22.70 2.95 -14.26
CA GLU A 135 -21.78 4.09 -14.46
C GLU A 135 -20.99 4.39 -13.18
N LEU A 136 -21.67 4.46 -12.04
CA LEU A 136 -21.06 4.72 -10.73
C LEU A 136 -20.02 3.66 -10.37
N LEU A 137 -20.37 2.37 -10.53
CA LEU A 137 -19.47 1.26 -10.21
C LEU A 137 -18.28 1.20 -11.18
N ASN A 138 -18.47 1.51 -12.46
CA ASN A 138 -17.36 1.60 -13.42
C ASN A 138 -16.38 2.73 -13.10
N VAL A 139 -16.88 3.91 -12.72
CA VAL A 139 -16.05 5.03 -12.27
C VAL A 139 -15.27 4.63 -11.01
N ARG A 140 -15.94 4.00 -10.03
CA ARG A 140 -15.27 3.47 -8.82
C ARG A 140 -14.22 2.42 -9.17
N LEU A 141 -14.53 1.49 -10.06
CA LEU A 141 -13.61 0.42 -10.48
C LEU A 141 -12.36 1.01 -11.13
N LYS A 142 -12.52 1.96 -12.05
CA LYS A 142 -11.42 2.68 -12.69
C LYS A 142 -10.53 3.36 -11.66
N ASN A 143 -11.12 4.15 -10.76
CA ASN A 143 -10.38 4.86 -9.71
C ASN A 143 -9.61 3.90 -8.79
N ASN A 144 -10.23 2.77 -8.39
CA ASN A 144 -9.57 1.76 -7.57
C ASN A 144 -8.43 1.06 -8.33
N LYS A 145 -8.57 0.79 -9.63
CA LYS A 145 -7.51 0.20 -10.47
C LYS A 145 -6.33 1.16 -10.66
N GLU A 146 -6.58 2.45 -10.88
CA GLU A 146 -5.54 3.49 -10.94
C GLU A 146 -4.82 3.64 -9.58
N GLN A 147 -5.58 3.61 -8.48
CA GLN A 147 -5.04 3.64 -7.14
C GLN A 147 -4.20 2.39 -6.84
N LEU A 148 -4.62 1.20 -7.29
CA LEU A 148 -3.87 -0.04 -7.16
C LEU A 148 -2.51 0.04 -7.86
N ALA A 149 -2.48 0.56 -9.09
CA ALA A 149 -1.23 0.76 -9.83
C ALA A 149 -0.29 1.70 -9.07
N THR A 150 -0.82 2.84 -8.60
CA THR A 150 -0.05 3.83 -7.83
C THR A 150 0.51 3.23 -6.54
N VAL A 151 -0.29 2.46 -5.79
CA VAL A 151 0.17 1.82 -4.54
C VAL A 151 1.25 0.79 -4.81
N LYS A 152 1.16 0.03 -5.91
CA LYS A 152 2.21 -0.93 -6.30
C LYS A 152 3.53 -0.22 -6.64
N GLU A 153 3.47 0.88 -7.39
CA GLU A 153 4.66 1.70 -7.67
C GLU A 153 5.29 2.28 -6.40
N ASP A 154 4.47 2.83 -5.49
CA ASP A 154 4.93 3.35 -4.20
C ASP A 154 5.59 2.25 -3.35
N LEU A 155 5.03 1.03 -3.35
CA LEU A 155 5.58 -0.10 -2.60
C LEU A 155 6.93 -0.56 -3.15
N GLU A 156 7.08 -0.60 -4.47
CA GLU A 156 8.36 -0.96 -5.09
C GLU A 156 9.43 0.10 -4.78
N PHE A 157 9.07 1.38 -4.91
CA PHE A 157 9.96 2.48 -4.52
C PHE A 157 10.36 2.37 -3.04
N LEU A 158 9.41 2.14 -2.13
CA LEU A 158 9.70 1.97 -0.71
C LEU A 158 10.62 0.77 -0.43
N ARG A 159 10.43 -0.35 -1.14
CA ARG A 159 11.27 -1.54 -1.00
C ARG A 159 12.73 -1.24 -1.37
N GLU A 160 12.97 -0.61 -2.52
CA GLU A 160 14.32 -0.23 -2.96
C GLU A 160 15.01 0.72 -1.95
N ASN A 161 14.26 1.68 -1.43
CA ASN A 161 14.77 2.64 -0.44
C ASN A 161 15.04 1.99 0.92
N ILE A 162 14.21 1.05 1.37
CA ILE A 162 14.46 0.25 2.57
C ILE A 162 15.76 -0.55 2.41
N THR A 163 15.93 -1.26 1.29
CA THR A 163 17.16 -2.01 1.02
C THR A 163 18.39 -1.10 1.02
N THR A 164 18.31 0.07 0.39
CA THR A 164 19.39 1.06 0.37
C THR A 164 19.76 1.52 1.78
N MET A 165 18.76 1.82 2.61
CA MET A 165 18.97 2.24 4.00
C MET A 165 19.54 1.11 4.88
N GLU A 166 19.11 -0.14 4.67
CA GLU A 166 19.65 -1.30 5.38
C GLU A 166 21.11 -1.54 5.03
N VAL A 167 21.48 -1.44 3.75
CA VAL A 167 22.88 -1.52 3.30
C VAL A 167 23.71 -0.40 3.90
N ASN A 168 23.23 0.84 3.89
CA ASN A 168 23.94 1.97 4.50
C ASN A 168 24.15 1.77 6.01
N THR A 169 23.13 1.28 6.72
CA THR A 169 23.20 1.00 8.16
C THR A 169 24.22 -0.10 8.44
N ALA A 170 24.23 -1.18 7.64
CA ALA A 170 25.21 -2.25 7.77
C ALA A 170 26.64 -1.77 7.50
N ARG A 171 26.84 -0.93 6.48
CA ARG A 171 28.15 -0.30 6.18
C ARG A 171 28.64 0.53 7.36
N LEU A 172 27.77 1.32 7.96
CA LEU A 172 28.08 2.14 9.12
C LEU A 172 28.53 1.28 10.32
N TYR A 173 27.81 0.19 10.61
CA TYR A 173 28.21 -0.77 11.64
C TYR A 173 29.55 -1.44 11.35
N ASN A 174 29.74 -1.94 10.12
CA ASN A 174 30.99 -2.62 9.73
C ASN A 174 32.19 -1.67 9.88
N TRP A 175 32.02 -0.42 9.47
CA TRP A 175 33.04 0.60 9.59
C TRP A 175 33.41 0.90 11.06
N ASP A 176 32.44 1.01 11.96
CA ASP A 176 32.71 1.23 13.40
C ASP A 176 33.40 0.03 14.04
N VAL A 177 33.00 -1.20 13.68
CA VAL A 177 33.67 -2.42 14.14
C VAL A 177 35.13 -2.45 13.69
N GLU A 178 35.41 -2.15 12.42
CA GLU A 178 36.78 -2.08 11.90
C GLU A 178 37.61 -1.00 12.59
N ARG A 179 37.02 0.18 12.82
CA ARG A 179 37.65 1.29 13.54
C ARG A 179 38.04 0.86 14.97
N ARG A 180 37.09 0.33 15.73
CA ARG A 180 37.33 -0.11 17.12
C ARG A 180 38.37 -1.22 17.20
N LYS A 181 38.37 -2.14 16.24
CA LYS A 181 39.39 -3.19 16.15
C LYS A 181 40.78 -2.59 15.93
N LYS A 182 40.93 -1.66 14.97
CA LYS A 182 42.20 -0.97 14.70
C LYS A 182 42.72 -0.22 15.93
N LEU A 183 41.86 0.51 16.64
CA LEU A 183 42.20 1.22 17.88
C LEU A 183 42.77 0.26 18.94
N ARG A 184 42.07 -0.85 19.22
CA ARG A 184 42.53 -1.86 20.19
C ARG A 184 43.91 -2.44 19.85
N THR A 185 44.12 -2.81 18.58
CA THR A 185 45.43 -3.32 18.14
C THR A 185 46.55 -2.28 18.24
N SER A 186 46.25 -1.00 18.00
CA SER A 186 47.24 0.08 18.14
C SER A 186 47.60 0.34 19.61
N GLU A 187 46.62 0.26 20.52
CA GLU A 187 46.84 0.37 21.95
C GLU A 187 47.67 -0.80 22.49
N GLU A 188 47.39 -2.03 22.04
CA GLU A 188 48.17 -3.22 22.40
C GLU A 188 49.62 -3.13 21.93
N ALA A 189 49.87 -2.67 20.69
CA ALA A 189 51.21 -2.49 20.14
C ALA A 189 51.99 -1.34 20.81
N SER A 190 51.32 -0.33 21.35
CA SER A 190 51.97 0.76 22.10
C SER A 190 52.37 0.40 23.53
N ARG A 191 51.85 -0.72 24.06
CA ARG A 191 52.11 -1.21 25.42
C ARG A 191 53.19 -2.30 25.47
N SER A 192 53.58 -2.84 24.32
CA SER A 192 54.66 -3.83 24.13
C SER A 192 55.95 -3.16 23.67
#